data_AF-A0A251U6Q3-F1
#
_entry.id   AF-A0A251U6Q3-F1
#
_cell.length_a   1.000
_cell.length_b   1.000
_cell.length_c   1.000
_cell.angle_alpha   90.00
_cell.angle_beta   90.00
_cell.angle_gamma   90.00
#
_symmetry.space_group_name_H-M   'P 1'
#
loop_
_entity.id
_entity.type
_entity.pdbx_description
1 polymer ?
#
loop_
_entity_poly.entity_id
_entity_poly.type
_entity_poly.pdbx_seq_one_letter_code
_entity_poly.pdbx_strand_id
1 'polypeptide(L)'
;MVGGKWWCFGNRSSGDDVGDLDPIVLVSGIGGTILNSKPKSWFGITTRVWVRILLADLEFRKRVWSLYNPETGYTEALDDSSDLVIPQDDYGLYAIDILDPSLLIKLLHLTDVYHFHDMIDMLVNHGYKKGTTLFGYGYDFRQSNRIEQLIDGLKEKLETAYTASGGRKVNLISHSMGGLLVSCFISLHSDVFAKYVNKWITIATPFQGAPGCINDSLLTGLQFVEGLQSYFFVGRWSMHQLLVQCPSIYEMLPNPEFKWKKQPEILVWKKDIENGEDSVKLETYGTSGSVGLFEEALKDNVIEYNKKTIPLPFNYDIYKWAATTRKMLNSVQLPQGIEFYNIYGTSLDTPFDVCYGSEMDPINDPTDICSTLPEYSYVDGDGTVPAESAMADGFDAKERAGIPGAHRALLRDELVFEYIRKWLGIQEPSISRVKTSKIVDVGSA
;
A
#
# COMPACT_ATOMS: atom_id res chain seq x y z
N MET A 1 16.39 38.04 -44.48
CA MET A 1 15.80 39.40 -44.48
C MET A 1 14.41 39.31 -43.89
N VAL A 2 14.16 40.11 -42.85
CA VAL A 2 12.89 40.41 -42.15
C VAL A 2 12.11 39.19 -41.58
N GLY A 3 11.98 38.97 -40.28
CA GLY A 3 12.07 39.86 -39.13
C GLY A 3 10.72 39.93 -38.42
N GLY A 4 10.54 39.10 -37.39
CA GLY A 4 9.38 39.13 -36.50
C GLY A 4 9.83 38.91 -35.06
N LYS A 5 10.36 39.98 -34.44
CA LYS A 5 10.64 40.09 -33.01
C LYS A 5 9.33 39.89 -32.24
N TRP A 6 9.21 38.80 -31.48
CA TRP A 6 8.26 38.74 -30.38
C TRP A 6 8.98 39.05 -29.08
N TRP A 7 8.36 39.93 -28.30
CA TRP A 7 8.97 40.73 -27.26
C TRP A 7 9.18 39.91 -26.00
N CYS A 8 10.40 39.98 -25.46
CA CYS A 8 10.71 39.62 -24.08
C CYS A 8 9.96 40.57 -23.14
N PHE A 9 8.80 40.15 -22.64
CA PHE A 9 8.30 40.67 -21.37
C PHE A 9 8.91 39.81 -20.27
N GLY A 10 10.01 40.30 -19.71
CA GLY A 10 10.49 39.86 -18.41
C GLY A 10 9.42 40.20 -17.37
N ASN A 11 8.55 39.25 -17.09
CA ASN A 11 7.90 39.22 -15.79
C ASN A 11 8.96 38.73 -14.80
N ARG A 12 9.59 39.69 -14.12
CA ARG A 12 9.97 39.50 -12.72
C ARG A 12 8.67 39.26 -11.94
N SER A 13 8.15 38.03 -12.01
CA SER A 13 7.35 37.54 -10.90
C SER A 13 8.31 37.43 -9.74
N SER A 14 8.01 38.17 -8.68
CA SER A 14 8.53 37.97 -7.33
C SER A 14 8.93 36.51 -7.14
N GLY A 15 10.21 36.27 -6.85
CA GLY A 15 10.63 34.97 -6.37
C GLY A 15 9.85 34.70 -5.10
N ASP A 16 8.79 33.91 -5.23
CA ASP A 16 8.25 33.18 -4.11
C ASP A 16 9.42 32.31 -3.68
N ASP A 17 10.03 32.66 -2.54
CA ASP A 17 11.11 31.92 -1.93
C ASP A 17 10.75 30.43 -2.02
N VAL A 18 11.57 29.69 -2.78
CA VAL A 18 11.48 28.23 -2.89
C VAL A 18 11.83 27.73 -1.50
N GLY A 19 10.84 27.70 -0.62
CA GLY A 19 11.02 27.70 0.83
C GLY A 19 12.09 26.69 1.24
N ASP A 20 12.97 27.06 2.18
CA ASP A 20 14.21 26.34 2.56
C ASP A 20 14.07 24.86 2.97
N LEU A 21 12.88 24.27 2.84
CA LEU A 21 12.58 22.88 3.14
C LEU A 21 12.97 21.95 1.97
N ASP A 22 13.66 20.86 2.31
CA ASP A 22 13.90 19.75 1.38
C ASP A 22 12.56 19.15 0.93
N PRO A 23 12.36 18.89 -0.38
CA PRO A 23 11.09 18.39 -0.89
C PRO A 23 10.75 16.99 -0.36
N ILE A 24 9.46 16.71 -0.21
CA ILE A 24 8.92 15.40 0.17
C ILE A 24 8.13 14.78 -0.98
N VAL A 25 8.35 13.49 -1.20
CA VAL A 25 7.47 12.64 -2.01
C VAL A 25 6.84 11.59 -1.09
N LEU A 26 5.51 11.55 -1.04
CA LEU A 26 4.74 10.54 -0.33
C LEU A 26 4.41 9.37 -1.27
N VAL A 27 4.76 8.15 -0.89
CA VAL A 27 4.54 6.93 -1.69
C VAL A 27 3.51 6.03 -0.99
N SER A 28 2.41 5.76 -1.68
CA SER A 28 1.30 4.97 -1.12
C SER A 28 1.58 3.47 -1.05
N GLY A 29 0.71 2.73 -0.38
CA GLY A 29 0.75 1.27 -0.28
C GLY A 29 -0.38 0.59 -1.06
N ILE A 30 -0.55 -0.72 -0.84
CA ILE A 30 -1.59 -1.49 -1.51
C ILE A 30 -2.99 -0.93 -1.19
N GLY A 31 -3.81 -0.74 -2.21
CA GLY A 31 -5.16 -0.18 -2.09
C GLY A 31 -5.22 1.31 -1.69
N GLY A 32 -4.09 1.96 -1.40
CA GLY A 32 -4.02 3.34 -0.92
C GLY A 32 -4.02 4.41 -2.03
N THR A 33 -4.33 4.04 -3.26
CA THR A 33 -4.34 4.95 -4.42
C THR A 33 -5.71 4.92 -5.10
N ILE A 34 -6.24 6.09 -5.47
CA ILE A 34 -7.44 6.22 -6.29
C ILE A 34 -7.19 5.67 -7.71
N LEU A 35 -8.06 4.78 -8.18
CA LEU A 35 -8.14 4.34 -9.57
C LEU A 35 -9.41 4.87 -10.23
N ASN A 36 -9.25 5.43 -11.43
CA ASN A 36 -10.33 5.86 -12.29
C ASN A 36 -10.39 4.97 -13.54
N SER A 37 -11.59 4.66 -13.99
CA SER A 37 -11.85 4.16 -15.33
C SER A 37 -12.01 5.36 -16.26
N LYS A 38 -11.10 5.51 -17.22
CA LYS A 38 -11.12 6.54 -18.27
C LYS A 38 -11.59 5.89 -19.57
N PRO A 39 -12.79 6.20 -20.07
CA PRO A 39 -13.28 5.62 -21.31
C PRO A 39 -12.37 5.94 -22.50
N LYS A 40 -12.24 4.99 -23.42
CA LYS A 40 -11.54 5.21 -24.70
C LYS A 40 -12.37 6.06 -25.68
N SER A 41 -13.68 6.13 -25.45
CA SER A 41 -14.59 7.00 -26.21
C SER A 41 -14.40 8.47 -25.83
N TRP A 42 -14.35 9.35 -26.83
CA TRP A 42 -14.19 10.81 -26.66
C TRP A 42 -15.30 11.46 -25.81
N PHE A 43 -16.51 10.89 -25.82
CA PHE A 43 -17.66 11.40 -25.06
C PHE A 43 -17.81 10.77 -23.66
N GLY A 44 -16.90 9.84 -23.31
CA GLY A 44 -16.99 9.13 -22.04
C GLY A 44 -16.54 9.97 -20.86
N ILE A 45 -17.18 9.76 -19.71
CA ILE A 45 -16.85 10.43 -18.46
C ILE A 45 -15.93 9.52 -17.64
N THR A 46 -14.76 10.04 -17.26
CA THR A 46 -13.86 9.39 -16.32
C THR A 46 -14.56 9.19 -14.98
N THR A 47 -14.59 7.95 -14.49
CA THR A 47 -15.33 7.56 -13.28
C THR A 47 -14.39 6.90 -12.27
N ARG A 48 -14.49 7.27 -10.99
CA ARG A 48 -13.76 6.59 -9.92
C ARG A 48 -14.30 5.18 -9.72
N VAL A 49 -13.39 4.21 -9.71
CA VAL A 49 -13.70 2.78 -9.54
C VAL A 49 -13.04 2.20 -8.29
N TRP A 50 -12.03 2.88 -7.74
CA TRP A 50 -11.42 2.55 -6.45
C TRP A 50 -10.79 3.81 -5.82
N VAL A 51 -10.82 4.03 -4.51
CA VAL A 51 -11.77 3.44 -3.55
C VAL A 51 -13.13 4.12 -3.79
N ARG A 52 -14.20 3.35 -3.69
CA ARG A 52 -15.57 3.85 -3.86
C ARG A 52 -16.48 3.17 -2.87
N ILE A 53 -17.44 3.92 -2.35
CA ILE A 53 -18.48 3.39 -1.46
C ILE A 53 -19.80 3.13 -2.21
N LEU A 54 -20.29 4.08 -3.00
CA LEU A 54 -21.55 3.90 -3.72
C LEU A 54 -21.37 2.96 -4.91
N LEU A 55 -22.11 1.85 -4.97
CA LEU A 55 -21.98 0.83 -6.03
C LEU A 55 -20.54 0.27 -6.14
N ALA A 56 -19.79 0.27 -5.03
CA ALA A 56 -18.39 -0.13 -4.96
C ALA A 56 -18.14 -1.43 -5.72
N ASP A 57 -18.88 -2.45 -5.30
CA ASP A 57 -18.70 -3.80 -5.79
C ASP A 57 -19.12 -3.95 -7.26
N LEU A 58 -20.25 -3.37 -7.68
CA LEU A 58 -20.71 -3.41 -9.08
C LEU A 58 -19.70 -2.75 -10.05
N GLU A 59 -19.17 -1.57 -9.71
CA GLU A 59 -18.19 -0.88 -10.55
C GLU A 59 -16.83 -1.59 -10.53
N PHE A 60 -16.43 -2.13 -9.38
CA PHE A 60 -15.21 -2.92 -9.25
C PHE A 60 -15.24 -4.15 -10.16
N ARG A 61 -16.30 -4.97 -10.09
CA ARG A 61 -16.46 -6.14 -10.94
C ARG A 61 -16.47 -5.78 -12.42
N LYS A 62 -17.09 -4.65 -12.78
CA LYS A 62 -17.23 -4.22 -14.16
C LYS A 62 -15.93 -3.70 -14.77
N ARG A 63 -15.15 -2.94 -14.00
CA ARG A 63 -14.05 -2.10 -14.51
C ARG A 63 -12.66 -2.48 -13.99
N VAL A 64 -12.58 -3.13 -12.83
CA VAL A 64 -11.30 -3.36 -12.12
C VAL A 64 -10.84 -4.81 -12.20
N TRP A 65 -11.76 -5.78 -12.30
CA TRP A 65 -11.39 -7.17 -12.54
C TRP A 65 -10.46 -7.31 -13.75
N SER A 66 -9.44 -8.14 -13.56
CA SER A 66 -8.26 -8.16 -14.42
C SER A 66 -7.66 -9.55 -14.51
N LEU A 67 -6.87 -9.77 -15.55
CA LEU A 67 -6.06 -10.96 -15.72
C LEU A 67 -4.60 -10.57 -15.83
N TYR A 68 -3.73 -11.39 -15.25
CA TYR A 68 -2.30 -11.25 -15.50
C TYR A 68 -1.94 -11.76 -16.89
N ASN A 69 -1.21 -10.96 -17.64
CA ASN A 69 -0.67 -11.31 -18.94
C ASN A 69 0.82 -11.66 -18.77
N PRO A 70 1.23 -12.94 -18.90
CA PRO A 70 2.62 -13.35 -18.71
C PRO A 70 3.56 -12.86 -19.82
N GLU A 71 3.04 -12.48 -20.99
CA GLU A 71 3.86 -11.93 -22.07
C GLU A 71 4.31 -10.49 -21.77
N THR A 72 3.42 -9.70 -21.17
CA THR A 72 3.69 -8.29 -20.84
C THR A 72 4.17 -8.11 -19.40
N GLY A 73 3.80 -9.03 -18.51
CA GLY A 73 4.03 -8.93 -17.07
C GLY A 73 3.03 -8.02 -16.34
N TYR A 74 1.98 -7.56 -17.01
CA TYR A 74 0.97 -6.65 -16.45
C TYR A 74 -0.32 -7.37 -16.06
N THR A 75 -0.98 -6.83 -15.04
CA THR A 75 -2.38 -7.15 -14.70
C THR A 75 -3.30 -6.22 -15.49
N GLU A 76 -3.96 -6.76 -16.50
CA GLU A 76 -4.73 -6.04 -17.50
C GLU A 76 -6.23 -6.16 -17.21
N ALA A 77 -6.95 -5.03 -17.24
CA ALA A 77 -8.39 -5.02 -16.97
C ALA A 77 -9.17 -5.80 -18.04
N LEU A 78 -10.19 -6.55 -17.60
CA LEU A 78 -11.10 -7.27 -18.48
C LEU A 78 -11.99 -6.32 -19.31
N ASP A 79 -12.18 -5.09 -18.84
CA ASP A 79 -12.93 -4.06 -19.55
C ASP A 79 -12.07 -3.42 -20.65
N ASP A 80 -12.37 -3.76 -21.90
CA ASP A 80 -11.67 -3.22 -23.06
C ASP A 80 -12.11 -1.78 -23.44
N SER A 81 -13.23 -1.31 -22.89
CA SER A 81 -13.84 -0.01 -23.24
C SER A 81 -13.21 1.19 -22.54
N SER A 82 -12.39 0.95 -21.52
CA SER A 82 -11.74 1.99 -20.71
C SER A 82 -10.33 1.58 -20.29
N ASP A 83 -9.54 2.57 -19.90
CA ASP A 83 -8.24 2.35 -19.28
C ASP A 83 -8.32 2.70 -17.79
N LEU A 84 -7.66 1.91 -16.95
CA LEU A 84 -7.48 2.25 -15.55
C LEU A 84 -6.34 3.24 -15.42
N VAL A 85 -6.65 4.41 -14.87
CA VAL A 85 -5.72 5.53 -14.74
C VAL A 85 -5.73 6.08 -13.33
N ILE A 86 -4.61 6.69 -12.97
CA ILE A 86 -4.40 7.26 -11.65
C ILE A 86 -4.45 8.79 -11.79
N PRO A 87 -5.29 9.48 -11.00
CA PRO A 87 -5.30 10.94 -10.98
C PRO A 87 -3.90 11.52 -10.71
N GLN A 88 -3.49 12.51 -11.51
CA GLN A 88 -2.24 13.25 -11.28
C GLN A 88 -2.50 14.63 -10.66
N ASP A 89 -3.76 14.94 -10.36
CA ASP A 89 -4.21 16.17 -9.74
C ASP A 89 -3.47 16.43 -8.42
N ASP A 90 -3.32 17.71 -8.09
CA ASP A 90 -2.61 18.16 -6.89
C ASP A 90 -1.21 17.53 -6.77
N TYR A 91 -0.51 17.43 -7.91
CA TYR A 91 0.86 16.89 -8.01
C TYR A 91 0.97 15.42 -7.57
N GLY A 92 -0.11 14.67 -7.72
CA GLY A 92 -0.26 13.27 -7.31
C GLY A 92 -0.71 13.09 -5.85
N LEU A 93 -0.87 14.18 -5.09
CA LEU A 93 -1.38 14.11 -3.71
C LEU A 93 -2.86 13.71 -3.67
N TYR A 94 -3.67 14.20 -4.62
CA TYR A 94 -5.11 13.89 -4.65
C TYR A 94 -5.39 12.39 -4.67
N ALA A 95 -4.56 11.62 -5.39
CA ALA A 95 -4.74 10.18 -5.52
C ALA A 95 -4.52 9.40 -4.21
N ILE A 96 -3.84 9.99 -3.22
CA ILE A 96 -3.41 9.32 -1.98
C ILE A 96 -3.91 10.05 -0.72
N ASP A 97 -4.66 11.14 -0.87
CA ASP A 97 -5.15 12.01 0.21
C ASP A 97 -6.36 11.37 0.93
N ILE A 98 -7.57 11.57 0.38
CA ILE A 98 -8.81 10.92 0.81
C ILE A 98 -9.25 10.01 -0.34
N LEU A 99 -9.35 8.70 -0.13
CA LEU A 99 -9.57 7.70 -1.18
C LEU A 99 -11.02 7.71 -1.71
N ASP A 100 -11.99 8.11 -0.89
CA ASP A 100 -13.35 8.47 -1.33
C ASP A 100 -13.68 9.92 -0.94
N PRO A 101 -13.36 10.91 -1.80
CA PRO A 101 -13.59 12.33 -1.51
C PRO A 101 -15.04 12.80 -1.74
N SER A 102 -16.03 11.89 -1.81
CA SER A 102 -17.42 12.31 -2.05
C SER A 102 -17.98 13.13 -0.88
N LEU A 103 -18.88 14.07 -1.20
CA LEU A 103 -19.45 15.01 -0.21
C LEU A 103 -20.10 14.29 0.98
N LEU A 104 -20.80 13.18 0.73
CA LEU A 104 -21.42 12.37 1.76
C LEU A 104 -20.37 11.82 2.75
N ILE A 105 -19.26 11.33 2.24
CA ILE A 105 -18.19 10.73 3.04
C ILE A 105 -17.46 11.78 3.88
N LYS A 106 -17.22 12.96 3.30
CA LYS A 106 -16.69 14.11 4.04
C LYS A 106 -17.64 14.58 5.14
N LEU A 107 -18.95 14.65 4.85
CA LEU A 107 -19.97 15.06 5.82
C LEU A 107 -20.12 14.06 6.97
N LEU A 108 -20.03 12.76 6.68
CA LEU A 108 -20.10 11.69 7.68
C LEU A 108 -18.78 11.45 8.41
N HIS A 109 -17.70 12.14 8.04
CA HIS A 109 -16.36 11.98 8.60
C HIS A 109 -15.93 10.51 8.69
N LEU A 110 -16.17 9.74 7.62
CA LEU A 110 -15.74 8.33 7.56
C LEU A 110 -14.23 8.27 7.36
N THR A 111 -13.51 8.33 8.46
CA THR A 111 -12.04 8.40 8.46
C THR A 111 -11.36 7.15 7.88
N ASP A 112 -12.07 6.04 7.70
CA ASP A 112 -11.53 4.81 7.09
C ASP A 112 -11.12 4.97 5.62
N VAL A 113 -11.50 6.06 4.97
CA VAL A 113 -11.02 6.41 3.62
C VAL A 113 -9.99 7.53 3.60
N TYR A 114 -9.66 8.11 4.75
CA TYR A 114 -8.59 9.09 4.87
C TYR A 114 -7.28 8.31 4.89
N HIS A 115 -6.38 8.63 3.96
CA HIS A 115 -5.12 7.89 3.79
C HIS A 115 -3.92 8.73 4.21
N PHE A 116 -3.38 9.60 3.35
CA PHE A 116 -2.34 10.56 3.74
C PHE A 116 -2.90 11.91 4.20
N HIS A 117 -4.22 12.10 4.27
CA HIS A 117 -4.85 13.39 4.55
C HIS A 117 -4.24 14.14 5.73
N ASP A 118 -4.24 13.51 6.91
CA ASP A 118 -3.77 14.15 8.14
C ASP A 118 -2.26 14.45 8.08
N MET A 119 -1.48 13.61 7.40
CA MET A 119 -0.05 13.83 7.18
C MET A 119 0.21 14.99 6.20
N ILE A 120 -0.57 15.08 5.12
CA ILE A 120 -0.50 16.18 4.14
C ILE A 120 -0.82 17.49 4.86
N ASP A 121 -1.90 17.52 5.65
CA ASP A 121 -2.29 18.69 6.43
C ASP A 121 -1.22 19.06 7.46
N MET A 122 -0.66 18.07 8.17
CA MET A 122 0.45 18.29 9.09
C MET A 122 1.66 18.92 8.39
N LEU A 123 2.08 18.40 7.23
CA LEU A 123 3.22 18.95 6.49
C LEU A 123 2.95 20.36 5.96
N VAL A 124 1.76 20.60 5.40
CA VAL A 124 1.36 21.94 4.91
C VAL A 124 1.34 22.96 6.05
N ASN A 125 0.82 22.57 7.23
CA ASN A 125 0.83 23.42 8.43
C ASN A 125 2.25 23.76 8.92
N HIS A 126 3.25 22.97 8.54
CA HIS A 126 4.67 23.22 8.82
C HIS A 126 5.42 23.85 7.62
N GLY A 127 4.71 24.45 6.68
CA GLY A 127 5.28 25.30 5.63
C GLY A 127 5.61 24.57 4.32
N TYR A 128 5.32 23.27 4.20
CA TYR A 128 5.43 22.57 2.93
C TYR A 128 4.38 23.09 1.93
N LYS A 129 4.80 23.24 0.67
CA LYS A 129 3.96 23.76 -0.41
C LYS A 129 3.74 22.68 -1.45
N LYS A 130 2.48 22.30 -1.68
CA LYS A 130 2.08 21.35 -2.71
C LYS A 130 2.60 21.80 -4.09
N GLY A 131 3.28 20.92 -4.81
CA GLY A 131 3.86 21.21 -6.12
C GLY A 131 5.19 21.96 -6.12
N THR A 132 5.71 22.33 -4.95
CA THR A 132 7.05 22.93 -4.81
C THR A 132 7.93 22.10 -3.89
N THR A 133 7.44 21.78 -2.69
CA THR A 133 8.15 20.96 -1.70
C THR A 133 7.35 19.75 -1.21
N LEU A 134 6.12 19.55 -1.67
CA LEU A 134 5.30 18.38 -1.32
C LEU A 134 4.62 17.77 -2.54
N PHE A 135 4.79 16.47 -2.71
CA PHE A 135 4.32 15.71 -3.87
C PHE A 135 3.80 14.34 -3.43
N GLY A 136 2.89 13.78 -4.23
CA GLY A 136 2.35 12.44 -4.02
C GLY A 136 2.69 11.50 -5.17
N TYR A 137 2.88 10.24 -4.82
CA TYR A 137 3.04 9.14 -5.76
C TYR A 137 2.08 8.00 -5.41
N GLY A 138 0.88 8.10 -5.95
CA GLY A 138 -0.04 6.97 -6.08
C GLY A 138 0.27 6.18 -7.35
N TYR A 139 0.17 4.86 -7.26
CA TYR A 139 0.48 3.95 -8.36
C TYR A 139 -0.54 2.80 -8.44
N ASP A 140 -0.50 2.02 -9.52
CA ASP A 140 -1.42 0.90 -9.72
C ASP A 140 -0.97 -0.27 -8.85
N PHE A 141 -1.56 -0.34 -7.66
CA PHE A 141 -1.20 -1.32 -6.63
C PHE A 141 -1.46 -2.78 -7.03
N ARG A 142 -2.09 -3.05 -8.17
CA ARG A 142 -2.29 -4.40 -8.69
C ARG A 142 -1.00 -4.96 -9.28
N GLN A 143 -0.14 -4.08 -9.82
CA GLN A 143 1.04 -4.47 -10.56
C GLN A 143 2.20 -4.88 -9.66
N SER A 144 3.21 -5.52 -10.25
CA SER A 144 4.47 -5.84 -9.58
C SER A 144 5.21 -4.57 -9.15
N ASN A 145 5.81 -4.58 -7.96
CA ASN A 145 6.62 -3.49 -7.43
C ASN A 145 7.87 -3.18 -8.26
N ARG A 146 8.21 -4.03 -9.24
CA ARG A 146 9.33 -3.82 -10.18
C ARG A 146 8.90 -3.69 -11.65
N ILE A 147 7.61 -3.49 -11.91
CA ILE A 147 7.14 -3.25 -13.28
C ILE A 147 7.59 -1.85 -13.75
N GLU A 148 7.92 -1.73 -15.04
CA GLU A 148 8.45 -0.51 -15.65
C GLU A 148 7.59 0.71 -15.33
N GLN A 149 6.26 0.60 -15.47
CA GLN A 149 5.33 1.70 -15.18
C GLN A 149 5.50 2.29 -13.78
N LEU A 150 5.66 1.46 -12.75
CA LEU A 150 5.76 1.90 -11.36
C LEU A 150 7.14 2.48 -11.06
N ILE A 151 8.18 1.87 -11.64
CA ILE A 151 9.57 2.27 -11.43
C ILE A 151 9.86 3.59 -12.14
N ASP A 152 9.49 3.72 -13.42
CA ASP A 152 9.70 4.93 -14.19
C ASP A 152 8.83 6.09 -13.69
N GLY A 153 7.59 5.80 -13.27
CA GLY A 153 6.73 6.82 -12.65
C GLY A 153 7.32 7.37 -11.35
N LEU A 154 7.95 6.53 -10.51
CA LEU A 154 8.61 6.99 -9.29
C LEU A 154 9.86 7.83 -9.64
N LYS A 155 10.64 7.40 -10.63
CA LYS A 155 11.78 8.18 -11.15
C LYS A 155 11.34 9.57 -11.60
N GLU A 156 10.30 9.66 -12.45
CA GLU A 156 9.77 10.93 -12.95
C GLU A 156 9.29 11.83 -11.79
N LYS A 157 8.65 11.23 -10.78
CA LYS A 157 8.20 11.99 -9.60
C LYS A 157 9.36 12.56 -8.78
N LEU A 158 10.41 11.77 -8.57
CA LEU A 158 11.63 12.22 -7.88
C LEU A 158 12.32 13.35 -8.67
N GLU A 159 12.43 13.22 -9.99
CA GLU A 159 12.99 14.24 -10.89
C GLU A 159 12.19 15.54 -10.87
N THR A 160 10.86 15.43 -10.87
CA THR A 160 9.94 16.56 -10.76
C THR A 160 10.12 17.29 -9.43
N ALA A 161 10.13 16.56 -8.32
CA ALA A 161 10.29 17.14 -6.98
C ALA A 161 11.67 17.80 -6.78
N TYR A 162 12.73 17.16 -7.29
CA TYR A 162 14.08 17.71 -7.28
C TYR A 162 14.16 19.02 -8.07
N THR A 163 13.58 19.06 -9.27
CA THR A 163 13.63 20.24 -10.14
C THR A 163 12.78 21.39 -9.57
N ALA A 164 11.55 21.09 -9.14
CA ALA A 164 10.61 22.08 -8.60
C ALA A 164 11.10 22.73 -7.29
N SER A 165 11.97 22.05 -6.54
CA SER A 165 12.58 22.55 -5.30
C SER A 165 13.95 23.21 -5.50
N GLY A 166 14.33 23.53 -6.75
CA GLY A 166 15.59 24.22 -7.05
C GLY A 166 16.83 23.32 -6.94
N GLY A 167 16.67 22.01 -7.11
CA GLY A 167 17.76 21.03 -7.09
C GLY A 167 18.10 20.49 -5.70
N ARG A 168 17.17 20.58 -4.75
CA ARG A 168 17.32 19.95 -3.43
C ARG A 168 16.92 18.48 -3.50
N LYS A 169 17.66 17.64 -2.78
CA LYS A 169 17.37 16.21 -2.69
C LYS A 169 16.09 15.95 -1.92
N VAL A 170 15.37 14.90 -2.31
CA VAL A 170 14.06 14.51 -1.82
C VAL A 170 14.14 13.68 -0.55
N ASN A 171 13.29 14.00 0.42
CA ASN A 171 12.97 13.13 1.54
C ASN A 171 11.76 12.26 1.14
N LEU A 172 11.97 10.95 1.03
CA LEU A 172 10.94 10.01 0.60
C LEU A 172 10.22 9.46 1.83
N ILE A 173 8.88 9.47 1.83
CA ILE A 173 8.08 8.84 2.88
C ILE A 173 7.18 7.79 2.23
N SER A 174 7.39 6.51 2.53
CA SER A 174 6.60 5.41 1.98
C SER A 174 5.76 4.72 3.05
N HIS A 175 4.61 4.18 2.65
CA HIS A 175 3.74 3.41 3.52
C HIS A 175 3.49 1.99 2.99
N SER A 176 3.50 1.01 3.88
CA SER A 176 3.13 -0.38 3.59
C SER A 176 3.90 -0.92 2.37
N MET A 177 3.20 -1.49 1.37
CA MET A 177 3.78 -1.98 0.12
C MET A 177 4.61 -0.93 -0.63
N GLY A 178 4.36 0.36 -0.45
CA GLY A 178 5.16 1.43 -1.04
C GLY A 178 6.64 1.35 -0.66
N GLY A 179 6.96 0.85 0.54
CA GLY A 179 8.33 0.60 0.93
C GLY A 179 8.99 -0.53 0.14
N LEU A 180 8.23 -1.56 -0.28
CA LEU A 180 8.73 -2.62 -1.15
C LEU A 180 8.98 -2.11 -2.58
N LEU A 181 8.11 -1.24 -3.09
CA LEU A 181 8.33 -0.52 -4.34
C LEU A 181 9.62 0.31 -4.30
N VAL A 182 9.84 1.06 -3.22
CA VAL A 182 11.08 1.82 -3.03
C VAL A 182 12.30 0.89 -2.97
N SER A 183 12.23 -0.24 -2.27
CA SER A 183 13.30 -1.24 -2.27
C SER A 183 13.59 -1.80 -3.68
N CYS A 184 12.56 -2.11 -4.47
CA CYS A 184 12.73 -2.54 -5.86
C CYS A 184 13.39 -1.44 -6.70
N PHE A 185 12.97 -0.19 -6.52
CA PHE A 185 13.55 0.96 -7.19
C PHE A 185 15.04 1.13 -6.87
N ILE A 186 15.43 1.01 -5.58
CA ILE A 186 16.83 1.09 -5.17
C ILE A 186 17.65 -0.02 -5.84
N SER A 187 17.12 -1.24 -5.90
CA SER A 187 17.83 -2.35 -6.52
C SER A 187 18.01 -2.21 -8.03
N LEU A 188 17.07 -1.54 -8.72
CA LEU A 188 17.11 -1.36 -10.17
C LEU A 188 17.84 -0.08 -10.60
N HIS A 189 17.74 0.99 -9.80
CA HIS A 189 18.20 2.34 -10.12
C HIS A 189 18.88 3.01 -8.91
N SER A 190 19.82 2.30 -8.30
CA SER A 190 20.58 2.74 -7.13
C SER A 190 21.25 4.10 -7.32
N ASP A 191 21.81 4.37 -8.50
CA ASP A 191 22.46 5.62 -8.89
C ASP A 191 21.46 6.78 -8.98
N VAL A 192 20.28 6.54 -9.57
CA VAL A 192 19.18 7.50 -9.64
C VAL A 192 18.66 7.83 -8.25
N PHE A 193 18.48 6.82 -7.40
CA PHE A 193 18.06 7.00 -6.02
C PHE A 193 19.09 7.84 -5.25
N ALA A 194 20.38 7.51 -5.34
CA ALA A 194 21.46 8.27 -4.71
C ALA A 194 21.57 9.71 -5.22
N LYS A 195 21.21 9.96 -6.49
CA LYS A 195 21.20 11.29 -7.10
C LYS A 195 20.09 12.16 -6.52
N TYR A 196 18.87 11.65 -6.42
CA TYR A 196 17.69 12.47 -6.11
C TYR A 196 17.25 12.40 -4.66
N VAL A 197 17.54 11.34 -3.92
CA VAL A 197 17.05 11.14 -2.55
C VAL A 197 18.13 11.54 -1.52
N ASN A 198 17.68 12.07 -0.38
CA ASN A 198 18.50 12.38 0.80
C ASN A 198 18.17 11.45 1.97
N LYS A 199 16.87 11.30 2.26
CA LYS A 199 16.35 10.48 3.34
C LYS A 199 15.23 9.58 2.85
N TRP A 200 15.10 8.42 3.44
CA TRP A 200 13.95 7.55 3.28
C TRP A 200 13.38 7.19 4.65
N ILE A 201 12.13 7.59 4.88
CA ILE A 201 11.32 7.21 6.03
C ILE A 201 10.28 6.22 5.53
N THR A 202 10.17 5.07 6.18
CA THR A 202 9.13 4.11 5.84
C THR A 202 8.21 3.83 7.03
N ILE A 203 6.94 3.54 6.74
CA ILE A 203 5.90 3.32 7.72
C ILE A 203 5.23 1.98 7.42
N ALA A 204 5.27 1.05 8.36
CA ALA A 204 4.58 -0.25 8.34
C ALA A 204 4.87 -1.11 7.09
N THR A 205 6.09 -1.08 6.57
CA THR A 205 6.44 -1.85 5.36
C THR A 205 6.56 -3.34 5.67
N PRO A 206 5.88 -4.25 4.94
CA PRO A 206 6.01 -5.69 5.14
C PRO A 206 7.28 -6.24 4.48
N PHE A 207 8.47 -5.88 4.98
CA PHE A 207 9.75 -6.27 4.38
C PHE A 207 9.89 -7.78 4.18
N GLN A 208 9.38 -8.58 5.12
CA GLN A 208 9.39 -10.04 5.06
C GLN A 208 8.04 -10.65 4.67
N GLY A 209 7.07 -9.81 4.28
CA GLY A 209 5.70 -10.21 3.95
C GLY A 209 4.72 -10.07 5.13
N ALA A 210 3.43 -10.30 4.86
CA ALA A 210 2.35 -10.22 5.83
C ALA A 210 1.56 -11.55 5.82
N PRO A 211 2.06 -12.58 6.54
CA PRO A 211 1.71 -13.97 6.26
C PRO A 211 0.21 -14.26 6.33
N GLY A 212 -0.45 -13.92 7.45
CA GLY A 212 -1.87 -14.22 7.64
C GLY A 212 -2.74 -13.54 6.59
N CYS A 213 -2.63 -12.21 6.48
CA CYS A 213 -3.44 -11.43 5.54
C CYS A 213 -3.21 -11.81 4.07
N ILE A 214 -1.97 -12.11 3.66
CA ILE A 214 -1.65 -12.38 2.26
C ILE A 214 -2.00 -13.82 1.86
N ASN A 215 -1.73 -14.80 2.72
CA ASN A 215 -2.17 -16.18 2.46
C ASN A 215 -3.70 -16.26 2.36
N ASP A 216 -4.41 -15.56 3.25
CA ASP A 216 -5.87 -15.46 3.21
C ASP A 216 -6.39 -14.74 1.95
N SER A 217 -5.75 -13.63 1.57
CA SER A 217 -6.10 -12.86 0.38
C SER A 217 -6.09 -13.71 -0.91
N LEU A 218 -5.19 -14.68 -1.00
CA LEU A 218 -5.09 -15.61 -2.14
C LEU A 218 -6.07 -16.78 -2.10
N LEU A 219 -6.56 -17.17 -0.91
CA LEU A 219 -7.43 -18.33 -0.75
C LEU A 219 -8.90 -17.95 -0.67
N THR A 220 -9.25 -16.95 0.13
CA THR A 220 -10.65 -16.59 0.36
C THR A 220 -10.94 -15.10 0.14
N GLY A 221 -9.90 -14.30 -0.10
CA GLY A 221 -9.99 -12.87 -0.38
C GLY A 221 -9.73 -11.99 0.82
N LEU A 222 -9.95 -10.69 0.65
CA LEU A 222 -9.77 -9.70 1.70
C LEU A 222 -11.01 -8.82 1.83
N GLN A 223 -11.36 -8.44 3.05
CA GLN A 223 -12.39 -7.44 3.31
C GLN A 223 -11.83 -6.40 4.27
N PHE A 224 -11.91 -5.13 3.88
CA PHE A 224 -11.26 -4.04 4.63
C PHE A 224 -12.10 -3.51 5.80
N VAL A 225 -13.38 -3.91 5.88
CA VAL A 225 -14.33 -3.46 6.90
C VAL A 225 -15.26 -4.62 7.25
N GLU A 226 -15.48 -4.86 8.54
CA GLU A 226 -16.38 -5.91 9.04
C GLU A 226 -17.77 -5.37 9.39
N GLY A 227 -18.76 -6.25 9.52
CA GLY A 227 -20.12 -5.89 9.94
C GLY A 227 -20.97 -5.21 8.85
N LEU A 228 -21.99 -4.45 9.25
CA LEU A 228 -22.96 -3.81 8.33
C LEU A 228 -22.32 -2.80 7.37
N GLN A 229 -21.17 -2.24 7.73
CA GLN A 229 -20.46 -1.29 6.87
C GLN A 229 -19.78 -1.97 5.67
N SER A 230 -19.49 -3.26 5.78
CA SER A 230 -18.84 -4.06 4.74
C SER A 230 -19.64 -4.12 3.43
N TYR A 231 -20.97 -4.00 3.49
CA TYR A 231 -21.87 -3.95 2.31
C TYR A 231 -21.64 -2.73 1.41
N PHE A 232 -20.98 -1.70 1.92
CA PHE A 232 -20.65 -0.49 1.17
C PHE A 232 -19.29 -0.57 0.49
N PHE A 233 -18.51 -1.62 0.74
CA PHE A 233 -17.20 -1.83 0.13
C PHE A 233 -17.24 -3.00 -0.87
N VAL A 234 -16.13 -3.23 -1.55
CA VAL A 234 -15.98 -4.38 -2.44
C VAL A 234 -16.10 -5.66 -1.62
N GLY A 235 -16.91 -6.61 -2.09
CA GLY A 235 -17.13 -7.88 -1.40
C GLY A 235 -15.85 -8.72 -1.40
N ARG A 236 -15.67 -9.52 -0.34
CA ARG A 236 -14.49 -10.39 -0.16
C ARG A 236 -14.20 -11.26 -1.38
N TRP A 237 -15.24 -11.90 -1.93
CA TRP A 237 -15.12 -12.74 -3.12
C TRP A 237 -14.80 -11.95 -4.41
N SER A 238 -15.41 -10.77 -4.59
CA SER A 238 -15.07 -9.90 -5.73
C SER A 238 -13.61 -9.45 -5.66
N MET A 239 -13.12 -9.17 -4.44
CA MET A 239 -11.72 -8.82 -4.19
C MET A 239 -10.80 -10.02 -4.47
N HIS A 240 -11.13 -11.21 -3.94
CA HIS A 240 -10.40 -12.47 -4.18
C HIS A 240 -10.11 -12.68 -5.68
N GLN A 241 -11.15 -12.57 -6.51
CA GLN A 241 -11.03 -12.77 -7.96
C GLN A 241 -10.06 -11.79 -8.65
N LEU A 242 -9.88 -10.58 -8.10
CA LEU A 242 -8.81 -9.68 -8.54
C LEU A 242 -7.45 -10.10 -7.98
N LEU A 243 -7.37 -10.33 -6.66
CA LEU A 243 -6.11 -10.51 -5.94
C LEU A 243 -5.30 -11.72 -6.43
N VAL A 244 -5.96 -12.82 -6.83
CA VAL A 244 -5.30 -14.01 -7.41
C VAL A 244 -4.51 -13.67 -8.69
N GLN A 245 -4.85 -12.57 -9.37
CA GLN A 245 -4.19 -12.09 -10.59
C GLN A 245 -3.27 -10.87 -10.37
N CYS A 246 -3.06 -10.43 -9.13
CA CYS A 246 -2.22 -9.25 -8.82
C CYS A 246 -0.81 -9.65 -8.36
N PRO A 247 0.27 -9.34 -9.12
CA PRO A 247 1.64 -9.59 -8.69
C PRO A 247 2.02 -8.99 -7.34
N SER A 248 1.44 -7.86 -6.98
CA SER A 248 1.66 -7.23 -5.67
C SER A 248 1.35 -8.14 -4.48
N ILE A 249 0.31 -8.99 -4.59
CA ILE A 249 -0.09 -9.92 -3.52
C ILE A 249 0.98 -11.00 -3.34
N TYR A 250 1.45 -11.59 -4.45
CA TYR A 250 2.47 -12.63 -4.42
C TYR A 250 3.81 -12.08 -3.90
N GLU A 251 4.14 -10.82 -4.17
CA GLU A 251 5.36 -10.18 -3.68
C GLU A 251 5.35 -9.90 -2.16
N MET A 252 4.17 -9.91 -1.54
CA MET A 252 3.99 -9.77 -0.09
C MET A 252 3.79 -11.12 0.64
N LEU A 253 3.87 -12.25 -0.06
CA LEU A 253 3.90 -13.57 0.57
C LEU A 253 5.03 -13.66 1.60
N PRO A 254 4.87 -14.49 2.66
CA PRO A 254 5.89 -14.65 3.68
C PRO A 254 7.21 -15.09 3.05
N ASN A 255 8.30 -14.39 3.39
CA ASN A 255 9.61 -14.71 2.86
C ASN A 255 10.06 -16.10 3.35
N PRO A 256 10.24 -17.10 2.46
CA PRO A 256 10.66 -18.45 2.84
C PRO A 256 12.13 -18.51 3.29
N GLU A 257 12.95 -17.53 2.91
CA GLU A 257 14.36 -17.45 3.29
C GLU A 257 14.57 -16.71 4.63
N PHE A 258 13.53 -16.03 5.13
CA PHE A 258 13.61 -15.30 6.39
C PHE A 258 13.49 -16.24 7.59
N LYS A 259 14.35 -16.03 8.57
CA LYS A 259 14.38 -16.81 9.82
C LYS A 259 13.41 -16.21 10.83
N TRP A 260 12.12 -16.42 10.59
CA TRP A 260 11.07 -16.08 11.55
C TRP A 260 11.31 -16.76 12.91
N LYS A 261 11.00 -16.06 14.00
CA LYS A 261 11.00 -16.67 15.36
C LYS A 261 10.11 -17.90 15.44
N LYS A 262 8.94 -17.83 14.79
CA LYS A 262 8.03 -18.94 14.51
C LYS A 262 7.75 -18.91 13.02
N GLN A 263 7.91 -20.02 12.31
CA GLN A 263 7.55 -20.07 10.89
C GLN A 263 6.03 -19.88 10.72
N PRO A 264 5.57 -19.01 9.81
CA PRO A 264 4.15 -18.86 9.55
C PRO A 264 3.63 -20.06 8.76
N GLU A 265 2.44 -20.52 9.12
CA GLU A 265 1.84 -21.75 8.60
C GLU A 265 0.41 -21.52 8.10
N ILE A 266 0.00 -22.34 7.12
CA ILE A 266 -1.40 -22.54 6.77
C ILE A 266 -1.83 -23.89 7.34
N LEU A 267 -2.92 -23.91 8.08
CA LEU A 267 -3.48 -25.06 8.77
C LEU A 267 -4.81 -25.42 8.10
N VAL A 268 -5.02 -26.71 7.82
CA VAL A 268 -6.27 -27.17 7.20
C VAL A 268 -6.75 -28.41 7.94
N TRP A 269 -7.92 -28.32 8.57
CA TRP A 269 -8.62 -29.49 9.08
C TRP A 269 -9.21 -30.25 7.90
N LYS A 270 -8.65 -31.41 7.56
CA LYS A 270 -9.12 -32.24 6.45
C LYS A 270 -9.84 -33.48 6.96
N LYS A 271 -10.88 -33.85 6.22
CA LYS A 271 -11.50 -35.16 6.39
C LYS A 271 -10.56 -36.22 5.84
N ASP A 272 -10.31 -37.25 6.63
CA ASP A 272 -9.46 -38.39 6.28
C ASP A 272 -10.25 -39.69 6.49
N ILE A 273 -9.76 -40.79 5.94
CA ILE A 273 -10.34 -42.13 6.12
C ILE A 273 -9.25 -43.04 6.67
N GLU A 274 -9.18 -43.15 8.00
CA GLU A 274 -8.28 -44.09 8.67
C GLU A 274 -9.02 -45.40 8.97
N ASN A 275 -8.48 -46.53 8.48
CA ASN A 275 -9.04 -47.87 8.70
C ASN A 275 -10.51 -48.06 8.27
N GLY A 276 -11.01 -47.24 7.35
CA GLY A 276 -12.39 -47.32 6.85
C GLY A 276 -13.42 -46.58 7.72
N GLU A 277 -12.97 -45.83 8.73
CA GLU A 277 -13.79 -44.89 9.50
C GLU A 277 -13.42 -43.45 9.16
N ASP A 278 -14.42 -42.57 9.19
CA ASP A 278 -14.20 -41.13 9.02
C ASP A 278 -13.34 -40.62 10.17
N SER A 279 -12.18 -40.03 9.86
CA SER A 279 -11.33 -39.33 10.80
C SER A 279 -11.07 -37.90 10.33
N VAL A 280 -10.53 -37.07 11.22
CA VAL A 280 -10.22 -35.67 10.92
C VAL A 280 -8.80 -35.38 11.33
N LYS A 281 -8.02 -34.79 10.42
CA LYS A 281 -6.60 -34.53 10.61
C LYS A 281 -6.28 -33.07 10.30
N LEU A 282 -5.49 -32.46 11.17
CA LEU A 282 -4.92 -31.14 10.93
C LEU A 282 -3.66 -31.27 10.09
N GLU A 283 -3.70 -30.77 8.87
CA GLU A 283 -2.54 -30.64 7.99
C GLU A 283 -1.92 -29.26 8.11
N THR A 284 -0.58 -29.20 8.03
CA THR A 284 0.19 -27.97 8.18
C THR A 284 1.05 -27.74 6.95
N TYR A 285 0.98 -26.53 6.40
CA TYR A 285 1.69 -26.09 5.21
C TYR A 285 2.58 -24.88 5.56
N GLY A 286 3.89 -25.07 5.55
CA GLY A 286 4.83 -23.97 5.74
C GLY A 286 4.98 -23.08 4.50
N THR A 287 5.75 -22.00 4.63
CA THR A 287 6.00 -21.00 3.56
C THR A 287 6.43 -21.56 2.21
N SER A 288 7.23 -22.63 2.18
CA SER A 288 7.69 -23.28 0.95
C SER A 288 6.74 -24.38 0.45
N GLY A 289 5.85 -24.88 1.32
CA GLY A 289 4.93 -25.99 1.03
C GLY A 289 3.51 -25.55 0.68
N SER A 290 3.16 -24.28 0.84
CA SER A 290 1.82 -23.74 0.61
C SER A 290 1.41 -23.66 -0.87
N VAL A 291 2.38 -23.68 -1.80
CA VAL A 291 2.11 -23.55 -3.24
C VAL A 291 1.18 -24.66 -3.75
N GLY A 292 1.44 -25.91 -3.36
CA GLY A 292 0.57 -27.03 -3.74
C GLY A 292 -0.83 -26.94 -3.15
N LEU A 293 -0.98 -26.32 -1.97
CA LEU A 293 -2.32 -26.05 -1.41
C LEU A 293 -3.05 -24.98 -2.22
N PHE A 294 -2.37 -23.89 -2.62
CA PHE A 294 -2.99 -22.85 -3.45
C PHE A 294 -3.45 -23.40 -4.80
N GLU A 295 -2.65 -24.27 -5.42
CA GLU A 295 -3.01 -24.94 -6.67
C GLU A 295 -4.28 -25.75 -6.53
N GLU A 296 -4.36 -26.63 -5.53
CA GLU A 296 -5.52 -27.49 -5.32
C GLU A 296 -6.76 -26.67 -4.93
N ALA A 297 -6.60 -25.66 -4.07
CA ALA A 297 -7.72 -24.81 -3.64
C ALA A 297 -8.29 -23.95 -4.77
N LEU A 298 -7.44 -23.51 -5.70
CA LEU A 298 -7.83 -22.62 -6.81
C LEU A 298 -8.05 -23.36 -8.14
N LYS A 299 -7.88 -24.67 -8.22
CA LYS A 299 -7.92 -25.44 -9.49
C LYS A 299 -9.21 -25.22 -10.30
N ASP A 300 -10.34 -25.12 -9.60
CA ASP A 300 -11.68 -24.91 -10.17
C ASP A 300 -12.19 -23.48 -9.99
N ASN A 301 -11.33 -22.55 -9.56
CA ASN A 301 -11.71 -21.17 -9.34
C ASN A 301 -11.99 -20.47 -10.69
N VAL A 302 -13.11 -19.75 -10.76
CA VAL A 302 -13.57 -19.07 -11.97
C VAL A 302 -14.14 -17.70 -11.66
N ILE A 303 -14.19 -16.86 -12.69
CA ILE A 303 -14.88 -15.58 -12.68
C ILE A 303 -15.91 -15.52 -13.81
N GLU A 304 -17.11 -15.04 -13.48
CA GLU A 304 -18.20 -14.82 -14.43
C GLU A 304 -18.18 -13.35 -14.88
N TYR A 305 -17.68 -13.10 -16.09
CA TYR A 305 -17.57 -11.76 -16.65
C TYR A 305 -18.23 -11.68 -18.02
N ASN A 306 -19.18 -10.76 -18.19
CA ASN A 306 -19.93 -10.57 -19.44
C ASN A 306 -20.50 -11.88 -20.04
N LYS A 307 -21.07 -12.74 -19.16
CA LYS A 307 -21.63 -14.07 -19.50
C LYS A 307 -20.58 -15.08 -20.01
N LYS A 308 -19.31 -14.86 -19.73
CA LYS A 308 -18.23 -15.80 -19.96
C LYS A 308 -17.67 -16.26 -18.63
N THR A 309 -17.49 -17.56 -18.49
CA THR A 309 -16.72 -18.19 -17.43
C THR A 309 -15.25 -18.13 -17.80
N ILE A 310 -14.42 -17.51 -16.97
CA ILE A 310 -12.98 -17.40 -17.17
C ILE A 310 -12.30 -18.12 -16.01
N PRO A 311 -11.39 -19.09 -16.26
CA PRO A 311 -10.66 -19.77 -15.20
C PRO A 311 -9.64 -18.83 -14.53
N LEU A 312 -9.58 -18.88 -13.20
CA LEU A 312 -8.65 -18.13 -12.36
C LEU A 312 -7.88 -19.07 -11.41
N PRO A 313 -7.12 -20.06 -11.95
CA PRO A 313 -6.30 -20.92 -11.12
C PRO A 313 -5.16 -20.12 -10.46
N PHE A 314 -4.47 -20.78 -9.52
CA PHE A 314 -3.23 -20.25 -8.97
C PHE A 314 -2.25 -19.86 -10.08
N ASN A 315 -1.75 -18.63 -10.05
CA ASN A 315 -0.96 -18.09 -11.16
C ASN A 315 0.55 -18.30 -10.92
N TYR A 316 1.08 -19.36 -11.52
CA TYR A 316 2.48 -19.74 -11.41
C TYR A 316 3.46 -18.74 -12.04
N ASP A 317 3.06 -18.03 -13.09
CA ASP A 317 3.93 -17.05 -13.73
C ASP A 317 4.13 -15.84 -12.81
N ILE A 318 3.06 -15.40 -12.14
CA ILE A 318 3.15 -14.40 -11.08
C ILE A 318 4.01 -14.90 -9.93
N TYR A 319 3.81 -16.14 -9.46
CA TYR A 319 4.59 -16.69 -8.36
C TYR A 319 6.09 -16.72 -8.66
N LYS A 320 6.49 -17.15 -9.87
CA LYS A 320 7.90 -17.12 -10.33
C LYS A 320 8.43 -15.70 -10.43
N TRP A 321 7.63 -14.77 -10.93
CA TRP A 321 7.98 -13.35 -10.99
C TRP A 321 8.25 -12.78 -9.60
N ALA A 322 7.35 -13.03 -8.65
CA ALA A 322 7.45 -12.59 -7.27
C ALA A 322 8.65 -13.23 -6.53
N ALA A 323 8.96 -14.51 -6.80
CA ALA A 323 10.17 -15.14 -6.27
C ALA A 323 11.45 -14.45 -6.76
N THR A 324 11.46 -13.94 -8.00
CA THR A 324 12.58 -13.14 -8.52
C THR A 324 12.65 -11.76 -7.84
N THR A 325 11.49 -11.11 -7.63
CA THR A 325 11.40 -9.88 -6.83
C THR A 325 11.90 -10.10 -5.40
N ARG A 326 11.57 -11.24 -4.78
CA ARG A 326 12.01 -11.58 -3.42
C ARG A 326 13.53 -11.70 -3.32
N LYS A 327 14.19 -12.34 -4.28
CA LYS A 327 15.67 -12.40 -4.33
C LYS A 327 16.30 -11.02 -4.39
N MET A 328 15.72 -10.13 -5.20
CA MET A 328 16.13 -8.73 -5.30
C MET A 328 16.00 -8.03 -3.94
N LEU A 329 14.83 -8.10 -3.31
CA LEU A 329 14.56 -7.53 -1.99
C LEU A 329 15.47 -8.08 -0.89
N ASN A 330 15.85 -9.35 -0.94
CA ASN A 330 16.76 -9.94 0.05
C ASN A 330 18.21 -9.44 -0.09
N SER A 331 18.57 -8.88 -1.26
CA SER A 331 19.93 -8.44 -1.58
C SER A 331 20.11 -6.92 -1.67
N VAL A 332 19.01 -6.15 -1.61
CA VAL A 332 19.04 -4.70 -1.81
C VAL A 332 19.89 -4.03 -0.73
N GLN A 333 20.69 -3.05 -1.15
CA GLN A 333 21.50 -2.23 -0.25
C GLN A 333 21.21 -0.77 -0.49
N LEU A 334 21.06 -0.02 0.61
CA LEU A 334 20.87 1.41 0.54
C LEU A 334 22.15 2.09 0.04
N PRO A 335 22.08 3.04 -0.90
CA PRO A 335 23.26 3.79 -1.34
C PRO A 335 23.92 4.57 -0.20
N GLN A 336 25.24 4.72 -0.27
CA GLN A 336 26.00 5.44 0.75
C GLN A 336 25.53 6.90 0.87
N GLY A 337 25.37 7.37 2.10
CA GLY A 337 25.02 8.76 2.41
C GLY A 337 23.52 9.05 2.41
N ILE A 338 22.66 8.04 2.18
CA ILE A 338 21.22 8.16 2.40
C ILE A 338 20.89 7.77 3.84
N GLU A 339 20.11 8.61 4.52
CA GLU A 339 19.61 8.28 5.85
C GLU A 339 18.31 7.48 5.75
N PHE A 340 18.21 6.39 6.51
CA PHE A 340 17.02 5.54 6.53
C PHE A 340 16.41 5.49 7.94
N TYR A 341 15.08 5.58 7.98
CA TYR A 341 14.28 5.52 9.20
C TYR A 341 13.08 4.60 8.99
N ASN A 342 12.71 3.86 10.03
CA ASN A 342 11.63 2.88 9.96
C ASN A 342 10.65 3.05 11.12
N ILE A 343 9.38 3.24 10.81
CA ILE A 343 8.27 3.18 11.75
C ILE A 343 7.52 1.88 11.51
N TYR A 344 7.32 1.09 12.55
CA TYR A 344 6.52 -0.13 12.49
C TYR A 344 5.46 -0.12 13.58
N GLY A 345 4.28 -0.68 13.29
CA GLY A 345 3.23 -0.75 14.28
C GLY A 345 3.38 -1.95 15.23
N THR A 346 2.87 -1.80 16.44
CA THR A 346 2.92 -2.80 17.51
C THR A 346 1.61 -2.85 18.29
N SER A 347 1.54 -3.76 19.25
CA SER A 347 0.50 -3.84 20.27
C SER A 347 -0.90 -4.20 19.75
N LEU A 348 -0.99 -4.75 18.54
CA LEU A 348 -2.21 -5.35 18.02
C LEU A 348 -1.98 -6.80 17.62
N ASP A 349 -3.00 -7.61 17.88
CA ASP A 349 -3.11 -8.97 17.38
C ASP A 349 -3.08 -8.94 15.86
N THR A 350 -2.01 -9.47 15.28
CA THR A 350 -1.76 -9.43 13.84
C THR A 350 -1.81 -10.83 13.24
N PRO A 351 -2.70 -11.08 12.26
CA PRO A 351 -2.84 -12.39 11.63
C PRO A 351 -1.50 -12.95 11.16
N PHE A 352 -1.16 -14.15 11.65
CA PHE A 352 0.10 -14.80 11.38
C PHE A 352 -0.08 -16.16 10.70
N ASP A 353 -0.69 -17.11 11.41
CA ASP A 353 -1.12 -18.37 10.80
C ASP A 353 -2.59 -18.25 10.37
N VAL A 354 -2.95 -19.03 9.35
CA VAL A 354 -4.32 -19.11 8.82
C VAL A 354 -4.80 -20.55 8.94
N CYS A 355 -5.98 -20.75 9.51
CA CYS A 355 -6.59 -22.05 9.72
C CYS A 355 -7.94 -22.15 8.99
N TYR A 356 -8.16 -23.23 8.26
CA TYR A 356 -9.41 -23.50 7.52
C TYR A 356 -10.06 -24.79 7.99
N GLY A 357 -11.40 -24.76 8.11
CA GLY A 357 -12.20 -25.84 8.67
C GLY A 357 -12.03 -25.98 10.19
N SER A 358 -12.67 -26.99 10.75
CA SER A 358 -12.54 -27.37 12.16
C SER A 358 -12.64 -28.89 12.32
N GLU A 359 -12.38 -29.42 13.52
CA GLU A 359 -12.60 -30.84 13.82
C GLU A 359 -14.05 -31.27 13.59
N MET A 360 -15.01 -30.35 13.79
CA MET A 360 -16.45 -30.61 13.61
C MET A 360 -16.94 -30.37 12.18
N ASP A 361 -16.23 -29.55 11.41
CA ASP A 361 -16.56 -29.18 10.03
C ASP A 361 -15.27 -29.13 9.19
N PRO A 362 -14.70 -30.29 8.84
CA PRO A 362 -13.44 -30.37 8.11
C PRO A 362 -13.64 -30.11 6.61
N ILE A 363 -12.57 -29.66 5.96
CA ILE A 363 -12.48 -29.50 4.52
C ILE A 363 -12.47 -30.89 3.85
N ASN A 364 -13.39 -31.11 2.91
CA ASN A 364 -13.50 -32.37 2.17
C ASN A 364 -12.67 -32.32 0.87
N ASP A 365 -12.88 -31.30 0.04
CA ASP A 365 -12.02 -30.99 -1.10
C ASP A 365 -11.28 -29.67 -0.84
N PRO A 366 -9.98 -29.56 -1.13
CA PRO A 366 -9.26 -28.30 -1.05
C PRO A 366 -9.95 -27.11 -1.73
N THR A 367 -10.76 -27.31 -2.77
CA THR A 367 -11.53 -26.23 -3.41
C THR A 367 -12.53 -25.57 -2.47
N ASP A 368 -13.00 -26.29 -1.46
CA ASP A 368 -13.97 -25.78 -0.50
C ASP A 368 -13.37 -24.67 0.38
N ILE A 369 -12.03 -24.62 0.51
CA ILE A 369 -11.31 -23.58 1.28
C ILE A 369 -11.76 -22.19 0.85
N CYS A 370 -11.88 -21.94 -0.46
CA CYS A 370 -12.28 -20.65 -1.02
C CYS A 370 -13.67 -20.15 -0.56
N SER A 371 -14.50 -21.06 -0.07
CA SER A 371 -15.86 -20.77 0.42
C SER A 371 -15.95 -20.70 1.95
N THR A 372 -14.83 -20.85 2.66
CA THR A 372 -14.76 -20.77 4.13
C THR A 372 -14.26 -19.41 4.61
N LEU A 373 -14.38 -19.18 5.92
CA LEU A 373 -13.69 -18.08 6.60
C LEU A 373 -12.51 -18.65 7.39
N PRO A 374 -11.33 -18.01 7.31
CA PRO A 374 -10.20 -18.43 8.12
C PRO A 374 -10.40 -18.10 9.60
N GLU A 375 -9.79 -18.92 10.44
CA GLU A 375 -9.40 -18.53 11.80
C GLU A 375 -7.91 -18.16 11.81
N TYR A 376 -7.52 -17.16 12.60
CA TYR A 376 -6.14 -16.73 12.69
C TYR A 376 -5.51 -17.07 14.02
N SER A 377 -4.22 -17.41 13.99
CA SER A 377 -3.33 -17.17 15.12
C SER A 377 -2.71 -15.78 14.98
N TYR A 378 -2.29 -15.19 16.10
CA TYR A 378 -1.82 -13.82 16.13
C TYR A 378 -0.41 -13.70 16.69
N VAL A 379 0.32 -12.71 16.18
CA VAL A 379 1.58 -12.19 16.76
C VAL A 379 1.47 -10.69 16.93
N ASP A 380 2.43 -10.09 17.63
CA ASP A 380 2.51 -8.63 17.78
C ASP A 380 2.78 -7.94 16.43
N GLY A 381 2.04 -6.86 16.18
CA GLY A 381 2.16 -6.06 14.96
C GLY A 381 1.09 -4.97 14.92
N ASP A 382 0.68 -4.62 13.71
CA ASP A 382 -0.25 -3.51 13.45
C ASP A 382 -1.66 -3.95 12.98
N GLY A 383 -2.00 -5.23 13.16
CA GLY A 383 -3.24 -5.83 12.67
C GLY A 383 -3.19 -6.23 11.19
N THR A 384 -2.08 -6.02 10.48
CA THR A 384 -1.85 -6.50 9.12
C THR A 384 -0.45 -7.09 8.94
N VAL A 385 0.57 -6.36 9.36
CA VAL A 385 1.98 -6.70 9.21
C VAL A 385 2.57 -7.03 10.59
N PRO A 386 3.13 -8.24 10.78
CA PRO A 386 3.85 -8.56 11.99
C PRO A 386 4.99 -7.57 12.24
N ALA A 387 5.17 -7.12 13.49
CA ALA A 387 6.26 -6.19 13.84
C ALA A 387 7.64 -6.76 13.47
N GLU A 388 7.83 -8.09 13.60
CA GLU A 388 9.04 -8.79 13.18
C GLU A 388 9.33 -8.61 11.68
N SER A 389 8.30 -8.67 10.83
CA SER A 389 8.43 -8.45 9.39
C SER A 389 8.79 -7.02 9.08
N ALA A 390 8.10 -6.06 9.72
CA ALA A 390 8.31 -4.64 9.46
C ALA A 390 9.65 -4.12 9.96
N MET A 391 10.18 -4.69 11.03
CA MET A 391 11.50 -4.34 11.57
C MET A 391 12.66 -4.99 10.79
N ALA A 392 12.41 -6.11 10.11
CA ALA A 392 13.42 -6.87 9.36
C ALA A 392 13.69 -6.26 7.97
N ASP A 393 14.01 -4.96 7.95
CA ASP A 393 14.23 -4.17 6.72
C ASP A 393 15.56 -4.44 6.02
N GLY A 394 16.56 -4.97 6.74
CA GLY A 394 17.88 -5.28 6.19
C GLY A 394 18.81 -4.08 5.97
N PHE A 395 18.41 -2.87 6.39
CA PHE A 395 19.19 -1.64 6.24
C PHE A 395 19.83 -1.18 7.55
N ASP A 396 20.85 -0.33 7.44
CA ASP A 396 21.42 0.36 8.61
C ASP A 396 20.59 1.61 8.93
N ALA A 397 19.45 1.40 9.61
CA ALA A 397 18.55 2.49 9.98
C ALA A 397 19.16 3.38 11.06
N LYS A 398 19.06 4.70 10.87
CA LYS A 398 19.42 5.71 11.88
C LYS A 398 18.57 5.57 13.14
N GLU A 399 17.30 5.24 12.97
CA GLU A 399 16.36 5.00 14.06
C GLU A 399 15.23 4.09 13.57
N ARG A 400 14.74 3.23 14.48
CA ARG A 400 13.52 2.46 14.29
C ARG A 400 12.56 2.77 15.43
N ALA A 401 11.30 3.06 15.13
CA ALA A 401 10.30 3.39 16.13
C ALA A 401 9.11 2.40 16.04
N GLY A 402 8.86 1.68 17.14
CA GLY A 402 7.67 0.85 17.29
C GLY A 402 6.54 1.68 17.89
N ILE A 403 5.41 1.78 17.19
CA ILE A 403 4.27 2.62 17.57
C ILE A 403 3.03 1.76 17.77
N PRO A 404 2.41 1.75 18.97
CA PRO A 404 1.15 1.07 19.16
C PRO A 404 0.06 1.63 18.25
N GLY A 405 -0.51 0.81 17.35
CA GLY A 405 -1.54 1.31 16.45
C GLY A 405 -1.83 0.41 15.25
N ALA A 406 -3.02 0.59 14.67
CA ALA A 406 -3.47 -0.15 13.50
C ALA A 406 -2.73 0.32 12.24
N HIS A 407 -2.49 -0.61 11.31
CA HIS A 407 -1.69 -0.44 10.10
C HIS A 407 -1.94 0.90 9.39
N ARG A 408 -3.22 1.20 9.10
CA ARG A 408 -3.62 2.45 8.44
C ARG A 408 -3.70 3.65 9.39
N ALA A 409 -4.00 3.41 10.66
CA ALA A 409 -4.11 4.47 11.66
C ALA A 409 -2.75 5.14 11.96
N LEU A 410 -1.64 4.44 11.71
CA LEU A 410 -0.29 5.02 11.81
C LEU A 410 -0.11 6.28 10.93
N LEU A 411 -0.83 6.40 9.82
CA LEU A 411 -0.74 7.58 8.94
C LEU A 411 -1.38 8.86 9.50
N ARG A 412 -2.11 8.74 10.61
CA ARG A 412 -2.75 9.85 11.33
C ARG A 412 -2.39 9.90 12.81
N ASP A 413 -1.39 9.12 13.21
CA ASP A 413 -0.96 9.03 14.59
C ASP A 413 -0.02 10.20 14.93
N GLU A 414 -0.29 10.87 16.05
CA GLU A 414 0.45 12.07 16.45
C GLU A 414 1.91 11.76 16.80
N LEU A 415 2.19 10.58 17.38
CA LEU A 415 3.56 10.16 17.69
C LEU A 415 4.33 9.84 16.40
N VAL A 416 3.68 9.24 15.40
CA VAL A 416 4.24 9.11 14.05
C VAL A 416 4.59 10.48 13.48
N PHE A 417 3.72 11.48 13.62
CA PHE A 417 4.01 12.83 13.16
C PHE A 417 5.15 13.49 13.92
N GLU A 418 5.29 13.27 15.24
CA GLU A 418 6.44 13.72 16.02
C GLU A 418 7.76 13.14 15.47
N TYR A 419 7.81 11.84 15.19
CA TYR A 419 8.99 11.19 14.60
C TYR A 419 9.30 11.74 13.20
N ILE A 420 8.28 11.90 12.34
CA ILE A 420 8.46 12.46 11.00
C ILE A 420 9.02 13.89 11.09
N ARG A 421 8.43 14.76 11.93
CA ARG A 421 8.93 16.13 12.13
C ARG A 421 10.38 16.14 12.64
N LYS A 422 10.69 15.30 13.63
CA LYS A 422 12.05 15.13 14.18
C LYS A 422 13.04 14.74 13.08
N TRP A 423 12.74 13.73 12.28
CA TRP A 423 13.67 13.20 11.26
C TRP A 423 13.82 14.10 10.04
N LEU A 424 12.78 14.89 9.73
CA LEU A 424 12.81 15.95 8.72
C LEU A 424 13.48 17.24 9.24
N GLY A 425 13.76 17.36 10.54
CA GLY A 425 14.36 18.56 11.13
C GLY A 425 13.40 19.76 11.18
N ILE A 426 12.09 19.52 11.17
CA ILE A 426 11.07 20.57 11.28
C ILE A 426 11.06 21.08 12.72
N GLN A 427 11.40 22.36 12.91
CA GLN A 427 11.36 22.99 14.24
C GLN A 427 9.91 23.20 14.67
N GLU A 428 9.56 22.80 15.90
CA GLU A 428 8.27 23.18 16.46
C GLU A 428 8.22 24.70 16.65
N PRO A 429 7.11 25.37 16.28
CA PRO A 429 6.93 26.77 16.61
C PRO A 429 6.97 26.88 18.13
N SER A 430 7.95 27.62 18.65
CA SER A 430 8.05 27.88 20.08
C SER A 430 6.71 28.40 20.57
N ILE A 431 6.01 27.63 21.40
CA ILE A 431 4.83 28.11 22.09
C ILE A 431 5.35 29.19 23.02
N SER A 432 5.26 30.45 22.57
CA SER A 432 5.43 31.59 23.47
C SER A 432 4.34 31.43 24.51
N ARG A 433 4.69 30.87 25.67
CA ARG A 433 3.87 30.96 26.87
C ARG A 433 3.67 32.45 27.10
N VAL A 434 2.55 32.97 26.63
CA VAL A 434 2.04 34.27 27.02
C VAL A 434 1.92 34.17 28.53
N LYS A 435 2.89 34.75 29.23
CA LYS A 435 2.79 34.98 30.66
C LYS A 435 1.57 35.86 30.84
N THR A 436 0.45 35.28 31.22
CA THR A 436 -0.67 36.02 31.76
C THR A 436 -0.15 36.77 32.98
N SER A 437 0.09 38.07 32.79
CA SER A 437 0.37 39.01 33.85
C SER A 437 -0.77 38.92 34.86
N LYS A 438 -0.45 38.52 36.09
CA LYS A 438 -1.38 38.58 37.22
C LYS A 438 -1.91 40.01 37.32
N ILE A 439 -3.21 40.16 37.11
CA ILE A 439 -3.95 41.35 37.50
C ILE A 439 -3.88 41.41 39.03
N VAL A 440 -3.35 42.51 39.54
CA VAL A 440 -3.38 42.85 40.96
C VAL A 440 -4.78 43.35 41.24
N ASP A 441 -5.57 42.58 41.99
CA ASP A 441 -6.82 43.06 42.56
C ASP A 441 -6.52 44.13 43.61
N VAL A 442 -7.10 45.30 43.41
CA VAL A 442 -7.09 46.43 44.32
C VAL A 442 -8.48 46.56 44.95
N GLY A 443 -8.56 46.40 46.28
CA GLY A 443 -9.68 46.80 47.14
C GLY A 443 -10.87 45.83 47.14
N SER A 444 -11.56 45.56 48.26
CA SER A 444 -12.01 46.53 49.26
C SER A 444 -12.54 45.82 50.52
N ALA A 445 -12.48 46.54 51.64
CA ALA A 445 -13.08 46.32 52.98
C ALA A 445 -12.28 45.48 53.98
#